data_AF-A0A7Z0WG56-F1
#
_entry.id   AF-A0A7Z0WG56-F1
#
_cell.length_a   1.000
_cell.length_b   1.000
_cell.length_c   1.000
_cell.angle_alpha   90.00
_cell.angle_beta   90.00
_cell.angle_gamma   90.00
#
_symmetry.space_group_name_H-M   'P 1'
#
loop_
_entity.id
_entity.type
_entity.pdbx_description
1 polymer ?
#
loop_
_entity_poly.entity_id
_entity_poly.type
_entity_poly.pdbx_seq_one_letter_code
_entity_poly.pdbx_strand_id
1 'polypeptide(L)' 'MTAIPFALVSAEDSSKIFAYGLDISLASRRDVITFRRDRGGQTMFGVHSSAESALQRFSHITPLDLVWET' A
#
# COMPACT_ATOMS: atom_id res chain seq x y z
N MET A 1 4.51 14.17 -14.02
CA MET A 1 3.68 13.34 -13.13
C MET A 1 4.20 11.93 -13.23
N THR A 2 4.38 11.25 -12.10
CA THR A 2 4.80 9.85 -12.05
C THR A 2 3.90 9.10 -11.08
N ALA A 3 3.74 7.80 -11.32
CA ALA A 3 3.01 6.91 -10.43
C ALA A 3 3.83 5.62 -10.32
N ILE A 4 4.31 5.32 -9.11
CA ILE A 4 5.17 4.17 -8.85
C ILE A 4 4.35 3.12 -8.08
N PRO A 5 4.17 1.92 -8.64
CA PRO A 5 3.46 0.86 -7.95
C PRO A 5 4.29 0.28 -6.80
N PHE A 6 3.60 -0.13 -5.74
CA PHE A 6 4.17 -0.88 -4.63
C PHE A 6 3.16 -1.92 -4.12
N ALA A 7 3.66 -2.86 -3.34
CA ALA A 7 2.87 -3.81 -2.58
C ALA A 7 3.21 -3.71 -1.09
N LEU A 8 2.19 -3.89 -0.25
CA LEU A 8 2.38 -4.24 1.16
C LEU A 8 2.22 -5.75 1.26
N VAL A 9 3.28 -6.42 1.70
CA VAL A 9 3.34 -7.88 1.79
C VAL A 9 3.50 -8.32 3.25
N SER A 10 3.13 -9.55 3.57
CA SER A 10 3.38 -10.10 4.90
C SER A 10 4.88 -10.17 5.20
N ALA A 11 5.28 -9.68 6.37
CA ALA A 11 6.68 -9.77 6.81
C ALA A 11 7.13 -11.23 7.10
N GLU A 12 6.19 -12.15 7.27
CA GLU A 12 6.46 -13.58 7.49
C GLU A 12 6.58 -14.36 6.18
N ASP A 13 5.96 -13.86 5.10
CA ASP A 13 5.85 -14.54 3.81
C ASP A 13 5.58 -13.52 2.70
N SER A 14 6.63 -13.13 1.98
CA SER A 14 6.56 -12.09 0.94
C SER A 14 5.72 -12.47 -0.27
N SER A 15 5.33 -13.74 -0.43
CA SER A 15 4.38 -14.16 -1.47
C SER A 15 2.94 -13.75 -1.16
N LYS A 16 2.65 -13.40 0.10
CA LYS A 16 1.32 -12.99 0.55
C LYS A 16 1.17 -11.49 0.50
N ILE A 17 0.45 -11.04 -0.52
CA ILE A 17 0.16 -9.62 -0.72
C ILE A 17 -1.06 -9.23 0.12
N PHE A 18 -0.86 -8.22 0.98
CA PHE A 18 -1.90 -7.69 1.85
C PHE A 18 -2.69 -6.55 1.18
N ALA A 19 -1.98 -5.67 0.47
CA ALA A 19 -2.53 -4.57 -0.31
C ALA A 19 -1.59 -4.20 -1.45
N TYR A 20 -2.15 -3.74 -2.57
CA TYR A 20 -1.38 -3.02 -3.59
C TYR A 20 -1.53 -1.53 -3.39
N GLY A 21 -0.57 -0.75 -3.88
CA GLY A 21 -0.64 0.70 -3.85
C GLY A 21 0.04 1.38 -5.03
N LEU A 22 -0.27 2.66 -5.17
CA LEU A 22 0.39 3.57 -6.09
C LEU A 22 0.82 4.82 -5.32
N ASP A 23 2.09 5.16 -5.48
CA ASP A 23 2.64 6.42 -5.02
C ASP A 23 2.71 7.42 -6.17
N ILE A 24 1.91 8.47 -6.08
CA ILE A 24 1.61 9.39 -7.17
C ILE A 24 2.26 10.74 -6.86
N SER A 25 3.25 11.11 -7.65
CA SER A 25 3.87 12.44 -7.59
C SER A 25 3.23 13.37 -8.62
N LEU A 26 2.49 14.35 -8.12
CA LEU A 26 1.87 15.45 -8.86
C LEU A 26 2.74 16.72 -8.76
N ALA A 27 2.43 17.76 -9.53
CA ALA A 27 3.24 18.98 -9.57
C ALA A 27 3.30 19.73 -8.23
N SER A 28 2.26 19.63 -7.39
CA SER A 28 2.12 20.37 -6.13
C SER A 28 1.85 19.48 -4.91
N ARG A 29 1.71 18.16 -5.10
CA ARG A 29 1.40 17.23 -4.01
C ARG A 29 1.86 15.80 -4.33
N ARG A 30 1.91 14.97 -3.29
CA ARG A 30 2.11 13.52 -3.39
C ARG A 30 0.89 12.84 -2.78
N ASP A 31 0.28 11.94 -3.52
CA ASP A 31 -0.85 11.14 -3.05
C ASP A 31 -0.45 9.68 -3.07
N VAL A 32 -0.78 8.94 -2.01
CA VAL A 32 -0.62 7.49 -2.00
C VAL A 32 -1.98 6.84 -1.90
N ILE A 33 -2.29 5.97 -2.85
CA ILE A 33 -3.52 5.18 -2.84
C ILE A 33 -3.17 3.72 -2.58
N THR A 34 -4.01 3.06 -1.79
CA THR A 34 -3.92 1.61 -1.54
C THR A 34 -5.22 0.95 -1.89
N PHE A 35 -5.14 -0.28 -2.37
CA PHE A 35 -6.25 -1.14 -2.72
C PHE A 35 -6.03 -2.52 -2.13
N ARG A 36 -7.06 -3.06 -1.47
CA ARG A 36 -7.07 -4.45 -1.03
C ARG A 36 -8.47 -5.02 -1.01
N ARG A 37 -8.55 -6.35 -0.99
CA ARG A 37 -9.77 -7.09 -0.69
C ARG A 37 -9.66 -7.67 0.71
N ASP A 38 -10.69 -7.48 1.53
CA ASP A 38 -10.75 -8.11 2.84
C ASP A 38 -11.13 -9.60 2.74
N ARG A 39 -11.18 -10.31 3.88
CA ARG A 39 -11.57 -11.73 3.91
C ARG A 39 -13.03 -11.97 3.52
N GLY A 40 -13.89 -10.97 3.65
CA GLY A 40 -15.30 -11.02 3.24
C GLY A 40 -15.51 -10.71 1.76
N GLY A 41 -14.45 -10.44 0.99
CA GLY A 41 -14.53 -10.05 -0.41
C GLY A 41 -14.83 -8.56 -0.63
N GLN A 42 -14.96 -7.77 0.43
CA GLN A 42 -15.19 -6.34 0.32
C GLN A 42 -13.94 -5.64 -0.19
N THR A 43 -14.16 -4.71 -1.12
CA THR A 43 -13.11 -3.88 -1.68
C THR A 43 -12.86 -2.69 -0.76
N MET A 44 -11.60 -2.50 -0.37
CA MET A 44 -11.16 -1.38 0.43
C MET A 44 -10.16 -0.53 -0.36
N PHE A 45 -10.35 0.79 -0.32
CA PHE A 45 -9.39 1.76 -0.80
C PHE A 45 -9.01 2.71 0.35
N GLY A 46 -7.76 3.16 0.35
CA GLY A 46 -7.25 4.13 1.32
C GLY A 46 -6.36 5.16 0.65
N VAL A 47 -6.47 6.41 1.09
CA VAL A 47 -5.60 7.51 0.65
C VAL A 47 -4.71 7.92 1.82
N HIS A 48 -3.42 8.12 1.54
CA HIS A 48 -2.38 8.38 2.53
C HIS A 48 -1.42 9.46 2.02
N SER A 49 -0.65 10.05 2.95
CA SER A 49 0.37 11.05 2.62
C SER A 49 1.67 10.45 2.08
N SER A 50 1.95 9.18 2.38
CA SER A 50 3.11 8.44 1.88
C SER A 50 2.89 6.92 1.94
N ALA A 51 3.77 6.15 1.29
CA ALA A 51 3.74 4.69 1.31
C ALA A 51 4.05 4.15 2.71
N GLU A 52 4.93 4.82 3.45
CA GLU A 52 5.28 4.51 4.83
C GLU A 52 4.11 4.79 5.79
N SER A 53 3.34 5.86 5.54
CA SER A 53 2.11 6.13 6.30
C SER A 53 1.07 5.03 6.09
N ALA A 54 0.92 4.56 4.84
CA ALA A 54 0.06 3.44 4.52
C ALA A 54 0.52 2.14 5.22
N LEU A 55 1.83 1.86 5.16
CA LEU A 55 2.46 0.73 5.84
C LEU A 55 2.17 0.80 7.35
N GLN A 56 2.50 1.90 8.02
CA GLN A 56 2.31 2.07 9.45
C GLN A 56 0.84 1.83 9.86
N ARG A 57 -0.11 2.38 9.10
CA ARG A 57 -1.55 2.20 9.36
C ARG A 57 -1.94 0.72 9.32
N PHE A 58 -1.47 -0.04 8.34
CA PHE A 58 -1.83 -1.44 8.18
C PHE A 58 -1.00 -2.39 9.05
N SER A 59 0.21 -1.99 9.44
CA SER A 59 1.06 -2.71 10.38
C SER A 59 0.44 -2.83 11.77
N HIS A 60 -0.54 -1.99 12.11
CA HIS A 60 -1.36 -2.13 13.32
C HIS A 60 -2.26 -3.38 13.29
N ILE A 61 -2.53 -3.95 12.12
CA ILE A 61 -3.38 -5.14 11.94
C ILE A 61 -2.53 -6.41 11.91
N THR A 62 -1.39 -6.38 11.22
CA THR A 62 -0.46 -7.51 11.05
C THR A 62 0.90 -6.98 10.61
N PRO A 63 2.03 -7.65 10.91
CA PRO A 63 3.34 -7.24 10.42
C PRO A 63 3.42 -7.25 8.88
N LEU A 64 3.87 -6.14 8.30
CA LEU A 64 3.97 -5.93 6.85
C LEU A 64 5.31 -5.33 6.46
N ASP A 65 5.72 -5.60 5.23
CA ASP A 65 6.83 -4.94 4.55
C ASP A 65 6.33 -4.19 3.31
N LEU A 66 7.04 -3.12 2.95
CA LEU A 66 6.81 -2.32 1.73
C LEU A 66 7.77 -2.78 0.63
N VAL A 67 7.22 -3.23 -0.50
CA VAL A 67 7.98 -3.66 -1.68
C VAL A 67 7.62 -2.77 -2.86
N TRP A 68 8.62 -2.17 -3.49
CA TRP A 68 8.44 -1.38 -4.71
C TRP A 68 8.52 -2.31 -5.93
N GLU A 69 7.59 -2.16 -6.85
CA GLU A 69 7.68 -2.82 -8.15
C GLU A 69 8.75 -2.07 -8.98
N THR A 70 9.66 -2.83 -9.58
CA THR A 70 10.78 -2.30 -10.39
C THR A 70 10.49 -2.35 -11.86
#